data_AF-A0A9D8WRT4-F1
#
_entry.id   AF-A0A9D8WRT4-F1
#
_cell.length_a   1.000
_cell.length_b   1.000
_cell.length_c   1.000
_cell.angle_alpha   90.00
_cell.angle_beta   90.00
_cell.angle_gamma   90.00
#
_symmetry.space_group_name_H-M   'P 1'
#
loop_
_entity.id
_entity.type
_entity.pdbx_description
1 polymer ?
#
loop_
_entity_poly.entity_id
_entity_poly.type
_entity_poly.pdbx_seq_one_letter_code
_entity_poly.pdbx_strand_id
1 'polypeptide(L)'
;MLKIKDAILDTSNGSCLGITNQQRREKYGIEPSVDEDRKECFINNLTLLRQHEDLIIGTKEYSNITIPGLRCGFLYTGPARSLTLGELLYYYKNNIFVFDAEKDDGRNADFCCKKLYSMKFAGSPLSGCVWTDAFCPVCGKIYSLKCSGIGYLRDYRKKAPFEFESSPLQIEDLVKLLKTK
;
A
#
# COMPACT_ATOMS: atom_id res chain seq x y z
N MET A 1 -16.99 -13.80 -19.90
CA MET A 1 -15.60 -14.27 -19.68
C MET A 1 -14.53 -13.51 -20.49
N LEU A 2 -14.83 -12.83 -21.62
CA LEU A 2 -13.83 -12.03 -22.35
C LEU A 2 -13.31 -10.79 -21.58
N LYS A 3 -14.21 -10.07 -20.90
CA LYS A 3 -13.91 -8.77 -20.26
C LYS A 3 -12.76 -8.78 -19.23
N ILE A 4 -12.54 -9.90 -18.54
CA ILE A 4 -11.50 -10.02 -17.50
C ILE A 4 -10.11 -10.20 -18.14
N LYS A 5 -10.01 -10.93 -19.27
CA LYS A 5 -8.73 -11.14 -19.96
C LYS A 5 -8.17 -9.84 -20.54
N ASP A 6 -9.03 -9.02 -21.12
CA ASP A 6 -8.65 -7.72 -21.68
C ASP A 6 -8.20 -6.74 -20.57
N ALA A 7 -8.87 -6.76 -19.41
CA ALA A 7 -8.50 -5.94 -18.25
C ALA A 7 -7.16 -6.36 -17.60
N ILE A 8 -6.71 -7.61 -17.78
CA ILE A 8 -5.41 -8.12 -17.30
C ILE A 8 -4.28 -7.70 -18.25
N LEU A 9 -4.53 -7.71 -19.56
CA LEU A 9 -3.54 -7.33 -20.58
C LEU A 9 -3.17 -5.85 -20.52
N ASP A 10 -4.12 -4.97 -20.19
CA ASP A 10 -3.87 -3.53 -19.95
C ASP A 10 -2.94 -3.28 -18.76
N THR A 11 -2.95 -4.16 -17.74
CA THR A 11 -2.08 -4.03 -16.55
C THR A 11 -0.65 -4.54 -16.77
N SER A 12 -0.42 -5.39 -17.78
CA SER A 12 0.89 -6.00 -18.05
C SER A 12 1.77 -5.18 -19.00
N ASN A 13 1.21 -4.21 -19.72
CA ASN A 13 1.96 -3.34 -20.63
C ASN A 13 2.34 -2.05 -19.91
N GLY A 14 3.58 -2.00 -19.42
CA GLY A 14 4.16 -0.92 -18.62
C GLY A 14 4.20 0.46 -19.30
N SER A 15 3.04 1.10 -19.41
CA SER A 15 2.93 2.53 -19.67
C SER A 15 2.53 3.24 -18.38
N CYS A 16 3.25 4.29 -18.03
CA CYS A 16 3.07 5.13 -16.85
C CYS A 16 1.78 5.98 -16.87
N LEU A 17 0.71 5.49 -17.51
CA LEU A 17 -0.60 6.14 -17.56
C LEU A 17 -1.61 5.30 -16.78
N GLY A 18 -1.47 5.34 -15.45
CA GLY A 18 -2.38 4.67 -14.53
C GLY A 18 -3.80 5.22 -14.65
N ILE A 19 -4.71 4.43 -15.23
CA ILE A 19 -6.16 4.64 -15.09
C ILE A 19 -6.58 4.28 -13.67
N THR A 20 -7.46 5.07 -13.06
CA THR A 20 -7.97 4.80 -11.70
C THR A 20 -8.85 3.54 -11.70
N ASN A 21 -9.03 2.93 -10.53
CA ASN A 21 -9.96 1.79 -10.39
C ASN A 21 -11.38 2.17 -10.84
N GLN A 22 -11.81 3.40 -10.57
CA GLN A 22 -13.08 3.94 -11.06
C GLN A 22 -13.14 3.95 -12.60
N GLN A 23 -12.10 4.44 -13.28
CA GLN A 23 -12.05 4.44 -14.75
C GLN A 23 -12.07 3.02 -15.34
N ARG A 24 -11.49 2.02 -14.66
CA ARG A 24 -11.60 0.61 -15.06
C ARG A 24 -13.02 0.06 -14.90
N ARG A 25 -13.70 0.40 -13.81
CA ARG A 25 -15.09 -0.02 -13.53
C ARG A 25 -16.05 0.52 -14.59
N GLU A 26 -15.93 1.80 -14.91
CA GLU A 26 -16.73 2.47 -15.94
C GLU A 26 -16.48 1.83 -17.33
N LYS A 27 -15.22 1.52 -17.65
CA LYS A 27 -14.86 0.92 -18.95
C LYS A 27 -15.31 -0.54 -19.11
N TYR A 28 -15.26 -1.34 -18.05
CA TYR A 28 -15.44 -2.81 -18.17
C TYR A 28 -16.70 -3.36 -17.47
N GLY A 29 -17.40 -2.56 -16.65
CA GLY A 29 -18.57 -3.01 -15.90
C GLY A 29 -18.25 -4.12 -14.91
N ILE A 30 -17.09 -4.02 -14.24
CA ILE A 30 -16.64 -4.97 -13.22
C ILE A 30 -17.02 -4.39 -11.86
N GLU A 31 -17.86 -5.10 -11.11
CA GLU A 31 -18.15 -4.76 -9.71
C GLU A 31 -16.94 -5.08 -8.82
N PRO A 32 -16.62 -4.22 -7.83
CA PRO A 32 -15.49 -4.45 -6.95
C PRO A 32 -15.74 -5.67 -6.06
N SER A 33 -14.67 -6.40 -5.76
CA SER A 33 -14.71 -7.38 -4.68
C SER A 33 -14.63 -6.66 -3.33
N VAL A 34 -15.08 -7.33 -2.26
CA VAL A 34 -14.94 -6.85 -0.88
C VAL A 34 -13.49 -6.48 -0.53
N ASP A 35 -12.52 -7.19 -1.11
CA ASP A 35 -11.10 -6.92 -0.93
C ASP A 35 -10.66 -5.62 -1.61
N GLU A 36 -11.22 -5.32 -2.80
CA GLU A 36 -10.96 -4.06 -3.50
C GLU A 36 -11.58 -2.87 -2.76
N ASP A 37 -12.79 -3.03 -2.22
CA ASP A 37 -13.48 -1.99 -1.43
C ASP A 37 -12.69 -1.64 -0.16
N ARG A 38 -12.16 -2.66 0.54
CA ARG A 38 -11.31 -2.46 1.73
C ARG A 38 -10.02 -1.73 1.40
N LYS A 39 -9.37 -2.10 0.30
CA LYS A 39 -8.15 -1.44 -0.19
C LYS A 39 -8.43 0.01 -0.56
N GLU A 40 -9.54 0.27 -1.24
CA GLU A 40 -9.96 1.62 -1.60
C GLU A 40 -10.30 2.47 -0.37
N CYS A 41 -10.98 1.89 0.62
CA CYS A 41 -11.24 2.53 1.90
C CYS A 41 -9.95 2.95 2.60
N PHE A 42 -8.93 2.08 2.63
CA PHE A 42 -7.62 2.42 3.15
C PHE A 42 -6.97 3.60 2.40
N ILE A 43 -6.89 3.52 1.06
CA ILE A 43 -6.24 4.56 0.23
C ILE A 43 -6.92 5.91 0.42
N ASN A 44 -8.24 5.95 0.33
CA ASN A 44 -9.02 7.18 0.41
C ASN A 44 -9.01 7.83 1.80
N ASN A 45 -8.65 7.08 2.85
CA ASN A 45 -8.60 7.58 4.21
C ASN A 45 -7.17 7.60 4.79
N LEU A 46 -6.11 7.40 4.00
CA LEU A 46 -4.73 7.38 4.53
C LEU A 46 -4.42 8.65 5.32
N THR A 47 -4.78 9.83 4.82
CA THR A 47 -4.49 11.10 5.52
C THR A 47 -5.08 11.12 6.93
N LEU A 48 -6.33 10.68 7.08
CA LEU A 48 -6.98 10.53 8.38
C LEU A 48 -6.27 9.49 9.25
N LEU A 49 -5.98 8.31 8.69
CA LEU A 49 -5.28 7.24 9.41
C LEU A 49 -3.90 7.71 9.91
N ARG A 50 -3.19 8.52 9.13
CA ARG A 50 -1.91 9.11 9.50
C ARG A 50 -2.01 10.19 10.58
N GLN A 51 -3.08 10.99 10.59
CA GLN A 51 -3.35 11.93 11.68
C GLN A 51 -3.54 11.23 13.03
N HIS A 52 -3.97 9.97 13.02
CA HIS A 52 -4.15 9.13 14.20
C HIS A 52 -3.13 7.99 14.30
N GLU A 53 -1.97 8.09 13.64
CA GLU A 53 -1.03 6.95 13.53
C GLU A 53 -0.55 6.44 14.89
N ASP A 54 -0.32 7.31 15.87
CA ASP A 54 0.11 6.91 17.22
C ASP A 54 -0.97 6.15 17.99
N LEU A 55 -2.23 6.58 17.86
CA LEU A 55 -3.37 5.88 18.46
C LEU A 55 -3.53 4.49 17.84
N ILE A 56 -3.46 4.41 16.51
CA ILE A 56 -3.65 3.15 15.79
C ILE A 56 -2.51 2.18 16.12
N ILE A 57 -1.27 2.67 16.11
CA ILE A 57 -0.08 1.88 16.45
C ILE A 57 -0.12 1.41 17.91
N GLY A 58 -0.53 2.29 18.84
CA GLY A 58 -0.57 1.99 20.27
C GLY A 58 -1.75 1.13 20.72
N THR A 59 -2.77 0.96 19.89
CA THR A 59 -3.98 0.19 20.22
C THR A 59 -3.95 -1.16 19.52
N LYS A 60 -3.95 -2.26 20.30
CA LYS A 60 -3.80 -3.62 19.76
C LYS A 60 -4.90 -3.96 18.74
N GLU A 61 -6.14 -3.59 19.01
CA GLU A 61 -7.28 -3.86 18.13
C GLU A 61 -7.19 -3.14 16.79
N TYR A 62 -6.66 -1.91 16.77
CA TYR A 62 -6.52 -1.10 15.55
C TYR A 62 -5.27 -1.48 14.77
N SER A 63 -4.15 -1.66 15.46
CA SER A 63 -2.87 -2.05 14.85
C SER A 63 -2.94 -3.39 14.13
N ASN A 64 -3.78 -4.32 14.59
CA ASN A 64 -3.92 -5.66 14.03
C ASN A 64 -4.95 -5.80 12.90
N ILE A 65 -5.61 -4.70 12.48
CA ILE A 65 -6.49 -4.73 11.30
C ILE A 65 -5.66 -5.12 10.08
N THR A 66 -6.12 -6.11 9.32
CA THR A 66 -5.50 -6.51 8.05
C THR A 66 -6.29 -5.93 6.89
N ILE A 67 -5.59 -5.47 5.85
CA ILE A 67 -6.22 -4.89 4.67
C ILE A 67 -5.93 -5.83 3.49
N PRO A 68 -6.97 -6.45 2.90
CA PRO A 68 -6.80 -7.31 1.74
C PRO A 68 -6.07 -6.60 0.59
N GLY A 69 -5.24 -7.35 -0.11
CA GLY A 69 -4.42 -6.81 -1.20
C GLY A 69 -3.15 -6.08 -0.76
N LEU A 70 -2.98 -5.77 0.53
CA LEU A 70 -1.69 -5.35 1.09
C LEU A 70 -0.83 -6.58 1.38
N ARG A 71 0.26 -6.75 0.62
CA ARG A 71 1.12 -7.92 0.73
C ARG A 71 2.59 -7.53 0.63
N CYS A 72 3.38 -7.99 1.59
CA CYS A 72 4.82 -7.93 1.51
C CYS A 72 5.37 -9.34 1.41
N GLY A 73 6.41 -9.54 0.61
CA GLY A 73 7.16 -10.79 0.62
C GLY A 73 7.73 -11.11 2.00
N PHE A 74 7.90 -12.39 2.31
CA PHE A 74 8.39 -12.86 3.62
C PHE A 74 9.74 -12.25 4.06
N LEU A 75 10.54 -11.80 3.10
CA LEU A 75 11.82 -11.12 3.34
C LEU A 75 11.65 -9.77 4.05
N TYR A 76 10.45 -9.17 3.99
CA TYR A 76 10.15 -7.85 4.55
C TYR A 76 9.37 -7.93 5.87
N THR A 77 8.47 -8.90 5.99
CA THR A 77 7.54 -8.99 7.15
C THR A 77 7.71 -10.25 7.99
N GLY A 78 8.65 -11.13 7.62
CA GLY A 78 8.84 -12.41 8.30
C GLY A 78 7.88 -13.48 7.78
N PRO A 79 7.41 -14.43 8.62
CA PRO A 79 6.54 -15.53 8.21
C PRO A 79 5.35 -15.07 7.34
N ALA A 80 4.85 -15.96 6.48
CA ALA A 80 3.78 -15.65 5.53
C ALA A 80 2.46 -15.28 6.23
N ARG A 81 2.32 -14.01 6.61
CA ARG A 81 1.09 -13.41 7.15
C ARG A 81 0.78 -12.09 6.45
N SER A 82 -0.47 -11.66 6.58
CA SER A 82 -0.88 -10.35 6.11
C SER A 82 -0.15 -9.25 6.88
N LEU A 83 0.19 -8.17 6.18
CA LEU A 83 0.68 -6.95 6.81
C LEU A 83 -0.49 -6.29 7.53
N THR A 84 -0.28 -5.90 8.79
CA THR A 84 -1.32 -5.19 9.55
C THR A 84 -1.24 -3.68 9.33
N LEU A 85 -2.33 -2.97 9.63
CA LEU A 85 -2.41 -1.52 9.55
C LEU A 85 -1.36 -0.85 10.45
N GLY A 86 -1.18 -1.35 11.67
CA GLY A 86 -0.20 -0.81 12.61
C GLY A 86 1.23 -0.95 12.11
N GLU A 87 1.58 -2.10 11.53
CA GLU A 87 2.89 -2.29 10.91
C GLU A 87 3.12 -1.34 9.75
N LEU A 88 2.12 -1.19 8.88
CA LEU A 88 2.21 -0.32 7.72
C LEU A 88 2.40 1.14 8.14
N LEU A 89 1.61 1.63 9.09
CA LEU A 89 1.75 2.98 9.63
C LEU A 89 3.07 3.17 10.37
N TYR A 90 3.55 2.16 11.10
CA TYR A 90 4.88 2.19 11.72
C TYR A 90 5.98 2.33 10.66
N TYR A 91 5.92 1.56 9.57
CA TYR A 91 6.88 1.66 8.47
C TYR A 91 6.80 3.02 7.76
N TYR A 92 5.60 3.58 7.60
CA TYR A 92 5.43 4.93 7.04
C TYR A 92 6.00 6.02 7.94
N LYS A 93 5.71 5.96 9.25
CA LYS A 93 6.23 6.89 10.26
C LYS A 93 7.77 6.91 10.27
N ASN A 94 8.39 5.76 10.04
CA ASN A 94 9.85 5.60 9.99
C ASN A 94 10.46 5.77 8.59
N ASN A 95 9.69 6.18 7.58
CA ASN A 95 10.11 6.29 6.17
C ASN A 95 10.73 4.99 5.59
N ILE A 96 10.28 3.82 6.04
CA ILE A 96 10.77 2.50 5.57
C ILE A 96 10.03 2.08 4.29
N PHE A 97 8.71 2.29 4.25
CA PHE A 97 7.85 1.97 3.09
C PHE A 97 7.39 3.22 2.34
N VAL A 98 8.28 4.20 2.23
CA VAL A 98 8.00 5.50 1.62
C VAL A 98 9.00 5.77 0.52
N PHE A 99 8.51 5.89 -0.70
CA PHE A 99 9.31 6.22 -1.88
C PHE A 99 9.44 7.74 -2.00
N ASP A 100 10.68 8.21 -1.97
CA ASP A 100 11.03 9.61 -2.11
C ASP A 100 11.41 9.85 -3.57
N ALA A 101 10.46 10.39 -4.33
CA ALA A 101 10.60 10.62 -5.77
C ALA A 101 11.79 11.54 -6.12
N GLU A 102 12.28 12.37 -5.19
CA GLU A 102 13.45 13.23 -5.44
C GLU A 102 14.78 12.48 -5.28
N LYS A 103 14.79 11.36 -4.53
CA LYS A 103 16.00 10.63 -4.16
C LYS A 103 16.12 9.26 -4.83
N ASP A 104 14.99 8.60 -5.05
CA ASP A 104 14.95 7.18 -5.41
C ASP A 104 14.81 6.94 -6.92
N ASP A 105 14.42 7.95 -7.70
CA ASP A 105 14.32 7.83 -9.15
C ASP A 105 14.78 9.10 -9.88
N GLY A 106 15.92 9.00 -10.56
CA GLY A 106 16.39 10.01 -11.51
C GLY A 106 15.69 9.94 -12.87
N ARG A 107 14.65 9.10 -13.04
CA ARG A 107 13.93 8.89 -14.30
C ARG A 107 12.48 9.39 -14.25
N ASN A 108 12.31 10.70 -14.31
CA ASN A 108 11.15 11.44 -14.85
C ASN A 108 9.80 10.70 -14.90
N ALA A 109 9.24 10.34 -13.75
CA ALA A 109 7.80 10.19 -13.63
C ALA A 109 7.24 11.49 -13.03
N ASP A 110 6.26 12.08 -13.70
CA ASP A 110 5.50 13.26 -13.22
C ASP A 110 4.65 12.86 -12.01
N PHE A 111 5.30 12.68 -10.87
CA PHE A 111 4.62 12.50 -9.61
C PHE A 111 4.14 13.86 -9.11
N CYS A 112 2.84 13.98 -8.83
CA CYS A 112 2.30 15.21 -8.25
C CYS A 112 2.73 15.44 -6.78
N CYS A 113 3.43 14.48 -6.18
CA CYS A 113 3.87 14.53 -4.79
C CYS A 113 5.26 13.87 -4.65
N LYS A 114 6.07 14.37 -3.72
CA LYS A 114 7.44 13.87 -3.48
C LYS A 114 7.48 12.52 -2.78
N LYS A 115 6.43 12.17 -2.03
CA LYS A 115 6.36 10.95 -1.23
C LYS A 115 5.24 10.06 -1.69
N LEU A 116 5.57 8.82 -2.04
CA LEU A 116 4.61 7.76 -2.33
C LEU A 116 4.69 6.69 -1.24
N TYR A 117 3.54 6.12 -0.89
CA TYR A 117 3.43 5.15 0.19
C TYR A 117 3.25 3.76 -0.39
N SER A 118 4.17 2.85 -0.10
CA SER A 118 4.15 1.51 -0.66
C SER A 118 3.21 0.58 0.10
N MET A 119 2.34 -0.06 -0.68
CA MET A 119 1.28 -0.96 -0.22
C MET A 119 1.62 -2.44 -0.47
N LYS A 120 2.52 -2.69 -1.42
CA LYS A 120 2.92 -4.04 -1.81
C LYS A 120 4.39 -4.08 -2.09
N PHE A 121 5.06 -5.15 -1.68
CA PHE A 121 6.48 -5.38 -1.98
C PHE A 121 6.70 -6.81 -2.44
N ALA A 122 7.37 -6.96 -3.58
CA ALA A 122 7.77 -8.24 -4.12
C ALA A 122 9.22 -8.19 -4.63
N GLY A 123 9.87 -9.34 -4.69
CA GLY A 123 11.25 -9.46 -5.13
C GLY A 123 12.27 -9.36 -4.00
N SER A 124 13.54 -9.60 -4.35
CA SER A 124 14.64 -9.65 -3.38
C SER A 124 15.24 -8.27 -3.17
N PRO A 125 15.33 -7.79 -1.90
CA PRO A 125 15.98 -6.51 -1.60
C PRO A 125 17.47 -6.52 -1.94
N LEU A 126 18.09 -7.70 -1.99
CA LEU A 126 19.52 -7.88 -2.23
C LEU A 126 19.88 -7.93 -3.73
N SER A 127 18.95 -8.29 -4.62
CA SER A 127 19.22 -8.40 -6.06
C SER A 127 18.98 -7.11 -6.84
N GLY A 128 18.51 -6.05 -6.16
CA GLY A 128 18.14 -4.80 -6.81
C GLY A 128 16.86 -4.86 -7.65
N CYS A 129 16.11 -5.96 -7.57
CA CYS A 129 14.86 -6.17 -8.29
C CYS A 129 13.70 -6.23 -7.31
N VAL A 130 13.37 -5.08 -6.73
CA VAL A 130 12.17 -4.92 -5.89
C VAL A 130 11.09 -4.23 -6.71
N TRP A 131 9.90 -4.83 -6.70
CA TRP A 131 8.70 -4.26 -7.29
C TRP A 131 7.79 -3.81 -6.17
N THR A 132 7.26 -2.60 -6.29
CA THR A 132 6.30 -2.08 -5.34
C THR A 132 5.14 -1.39 -6.02
N ASP A 133 3.95 -1.57 -5.48
CA ASP A 133 2.83 -0.70 -5.77
C ASP A 133 2.80 0.38 -4.69
N ALA A 134 3.00 1.62 -5.07
CA ALA A 134 2.99 2.78 -4.18
C ALA A 134 1.88 3.74 -4.59
N PHE A 135 1.22 4.39 -3.64
CA PHE A 135 0.20 5.39 -3.95
C PHE A 135 0.62 6.79 -3.53
N CYS A 136 0.14 7.78 -4.29
CA CYS A 136 0.29 9.18 -3.90
C CYS A 136 -0.88 9.60 -3.00
N PRO A 137 -0.62 10.17 -1.81
CA PRO A 137 -1.68 10.61 -0.90
C PRO A 137 -2.42 11.86 -1.42
N VAL A 138 -1.85 12.59 -2.39
CA VAL A 138 -2.42 13.84 -2.92
C VAL A 138 -3.46 13.55 -4.00
N CYS A 139 -3.14 12.67 -4.95
CA CYS A 139 -4.02 12.38 -6.08
C CYS A 139 -4.67 11.00 -6.04
N GLY A 140 -4.32 10.16 -5.05
CA GLY A 140 -4.84 8.79 -4.91
C GLY A 140 -4.37 7.79 -5.97
N LYS A 141 -3.55 8.23 -6.96
CA LYS A 141 -3.03 7.34 -8.00
C LYS A 141 -2.07 6.31 -7.41
N ILE A 142 -2.15 5.09 -7.93
CA ILE A 142 -1.23 3.99 -7.64
C ILE A 142 -0.24 3.88 -8.80
N TYR A 143 1.04 3.77 -8.44
CA TYR A 143 2.18 3.61 -9.34
C TYR A 143 2.84 2.28 -9.06
N SER A 144 3.07 1.49 -10.11
CA SER A 144 3.91 0.29 -10.01
C SER A 144 5.35 0.68 -10.33
N LEU A 145 6.20 0.61 -9.31
CA LEU A 145 7.57 1.10 -9.35
C LEU A 145 8.55 -0.07 -9.26
N LYS A 146 9.62 0.02 -10.06
CA LYS A 146 10.79 -0.84 -9.92
C LYS A 146 11.84 -0.10 -9.11
N CYS A 147 12.07 -0.55 -7.89
CA CYS A 147 13.05 0.04 -6.99
C CYS A 147 14.39 -0.69 -7.13
N SER A 148 15.45 0.05 -7.49
CA SER A 148 16.83 -0.44 -7.38
C SER A 148 17.18 -0.56 -5.90
N GLY A 149 17.62 -1.74 -5.49
CA GLY A 149 17.63 -2.23 -4.11
C GLY A 149 18.46 -1.45 -3.08
N ILE A 150 18.33 -1.94 -1.85
CA ILE A 150 18.95 -1.50 -0.58
C ILE A 150 18.64 -0.06 -0.15
N GLY A 151 18.72 0.95 -1.00
CA GLY A 151 18.43 2.36 -0.64
C GLY A 151 17.00 2.56 -0.13
N TYR A 152 16.05 2.03 -0.91
CA TYR A 152 14.62 2.07 -0.65
C TYR A 152 14.18 1.30 0.61
N LEU A 153 15.03 0.40 1.10
CA LEU A 153 14.70 -0.57 2.13
C LEU A 153 15.80 -0.66 3.19
N ARG A 154 16.66 0.37 3.36
CA ARG A 154 17.86 0.30 4.24
C ARG A 154 17.55 -0.24 5.64
N ASP A 155 16.33 0.00 6.10
CA ASP A 155 15.84 -0.33 7.43
C ASP A 155 14.80 -1.47 7.45
N TYR A 156 14.67 -2.30 6.40
CA TYR A 156 13.70 -3.42 6.38
C TYR A 156 13.90 -4.44 7.52
N ARG A 157 15.07 -4.42 8.17
CA ARG A 157 15.37 -5.26 9.35
C ARG A 157 14.75 -4.71 10.64
N LYS A 158 14.30 -3.46 10.68
CA LYS A 158 13.56 -2.89 11.81
C LYS A 158 12.16 -3.49 11.79
N LYS A 159 12.01 -4.61 12.50
CA LYS A 159 10.70 -5.21 12.69
C LYS A 159 9.84 -4.25 13.50
N ALA A 160 8.59 -4.12 13.08
CA ALA A 160 7.57 -3.50 13.89
C ALA A 160 7.48 -4.24 15.25
N PRO A 161 7.39 -3.54 16.39
CA PRO A 161 7.44 -4.16 17.72
C PRO A 161 6.10 -4.83 18.12
N PHE A 162 5.40 -5.44 17.17
CA PHE A 162 4.05 -5.96 17.37
C PHE A 162 3.99 -7.46 17.07
N GLU A 163 3.28 -8.20 17.94
CA GLU A 163 2.86 -9.56 17.65
C GLU A 163 1.54 -9.53 16.88
N PHE A 164 1.46 -10.35 15.84
CA PHE A 164 0.27 -10.47 15.04
C PHE A 164 -0.82 -11.24 15.80
N GLU A 165 -1.99 -10.63 15.90
CA GLU A 165 -3.23 -11.26 16.33
C GLU A 165 -4.35 -10.87 15.37
N SER A 166 -5.35 -11.73 15.17
CA SER A 166 -6.48 -11.36 14.30
C SER A 166 -7.33 -10.30 15.00
N SER A 167 -7.48 -9.13 14.39
CA SER A 167 -8.48 -8.16 14.84
C SER A 167 -9.87 -8.54 14.34
N PRO A 168 -10.93 -8.40 15.15
CA PRO A 168 -12.31 -8.52 14.67
C PRO A 168 -12.75 -7.29 13.85
N LEU A 169 -12.04 -6.16 13.98
CA LEU A 169 -12.39 -4.92 13.30
C LEU A 169 -11.90 -4.91 11.85
N GLN A 170 -12.70 -4.30 10.98
CA GLN A 170 -12.30 -3.99 9.61
C GLN A 170 -11.88 -2.51 9.49
N ILE A 171 -11.21 -2.17 8.39
CA ILE A 171 -10.71 -0.80 8.17
C ILE A 171 -11.84 0.23 8.14
N GLU A 172 -13.01 -0.15 7.61
CA GLU A 172 -14.20 0.68 7.53
C GLU A 172 -14.75 1.04 8.91
N ASP A 173 -14.70 0.10 9.86
CA ASP A 173 -15.17 0.30 11.24
C ASP A 173 -14.28 1.34 11.94
N LEU A 174 -12.96 1.20 11.78
CA LEU A 174 -12.01 2.16 12.32
C LEU A 174 -12.17 3.54 11.68
N VAL A 175 -12.30 3.62 10.35
CA VAL A 175 -12.49 4.90 9.66
C VAL A 175 -13.76 5.61 10.13
N LYS A 176 -14.87 4.89 10.31
CA LYS A 176 -16.11 5.46 10.87
C LYS A 176 -15.87 6.02 12.26
N LEU A 177 -15.22 5.25 13.12
CA LEU A 177 -14.90 5.67 14.49
C LEU A 177 -14.00 6.91 14.52
N LEU A 178 -12.96 6.98 13.68
CA LEU A 178 -12.05 8.13 13.64
C LEU A 178 -12.74 9.39 13.11
N LYS A 179 -13.70 9.28 12.19
CA LYS A 179 -14.48 10.44 11.70
C LYS A 179 -15.44 11.02 12.74
N THR A 180 -15.78 10.25 13.77
CA THR A 180 -16.67 10.70 14.86
C THR A 180 -15.94 11.32 16.05
N LYS A 181 -14.60 11.28 16.05
CA LYS A 181 -13.75 11.88 17.08
C LYS A 181 -13.19 13.22 16.60
#